data_AF-A0A956MHM3-F1
#
_entry.id   AF-A0A956MHM3-F1
#
_cell.length_a   1.000
_cell.length_b   1.000
_cell.length_c   1.000
_cell.angle_alpha   90.00
_cell.angle_beta   90.00
_cell.angle_gamma   90.00
#
_symmetry.space_group_name_H-M   'P 1'
#
loop_
_entity.id
_entity.type
_entity.pdbx_description
1 polymer ?
#
loop_
_entity_poly.entity_id
_entity_poly.type
_entity_poly.pdbx_seq_one_letter_code
_entity_poly.pdbx_strand_id
1 'polypeptide(L)'
;MVLIVVDQLPYRLLERYDDLWTGGFRRLRDEGRSWTNLTHDHAVTETAPGHASLSTGTHPSRHGIVANGWLERDSTGWRTVENIVDGEAPLVSAPEYAGGSPERLLQPGLADWIRQVDPDARIASVAGKDRAAVLLAGRATGFVYWYDARVARFVTSA
;
A
#
# COMPACT_ATOMS: atom_id res chain seq x y z
N MET A 1 14.47 8.13 -3.01
CA MET A 1 13.11 8.53 -3.45
C MET A 1 12.18 8.45 -2.25
N VAL A 2 11.17 9.33 -2.15
CA VAL A 2 10.12 9.25 -1.12
C VAL A 2 8.76 9.28 -1.82
N LEU A 3 7.96 8.24 -1.63
CA LEU A 3 6.58 8.16 -2.09
C LEU A 3 5.66 8.35 -0.88
N ILE A 4 4.76 9.33 -0.93
CA ILE A 4 3.81 9.62 0.13
C ILE A 4 2.41 9.46 -0.44
N VAL A 5 1.61 8.60 0.18
CA VAL A 5 0.19 8.41 -0.15
C VAL A 5 -0.62 8.82 1.07
N VAL A 6 -1.46 9.84 0.92
CA VAL A 6 -2.38 10.26 1.98
C VAL A 6 -3.73 9.59 1.70
N ASP A 7 -4.04 8.58 2.51
CA ASP A 7 -5.27 7.80 2.36
C ASP A 7 -6.49 8.71 2.48
N GLN A 8 -7.43 8.57 1.55
CA GLN A 8 -8.68 9.34 1.49
C GLN A 8 -8.54 10.87 1.36
N LEU A 9 -7.46 11.37 0.73
CA LEU A 9 -7.27 12.80 0.43
C LEU A 9 -7.65 13.14 -1.04
N PRO A 10 -8.91 13.48 -1.34
CA PRO A 10 -9.26 13.99 -2.67
C PRO A 10 -8.69 15.39 -2.90
N TYR A 11 -8.31 15.69 -4.14
CA TYR A 11 -7.66 16.96 -4.51
C TYR A 11 -8.45 18.20 -4.09
N ARG A 12 -9.79 18.16 -4.15
CA ARG A 12 -10.66 19.27 -3.74
C ARG A 12 -10.44 19.75 -2.30
N LEU A 13 -9.92 18.90 -1.39
CA LEU A 13 -9.60 19.32 -0.03
C LEU A 13 -8.34 20.17 0.02
N LEU A 14 -7.38 19.93 -0.88
CA LEU A 14 -6.19 20.78 -1.01
C LEU A 14 -6.55 22.16 -1.52
N GLU A 15 -7.51 22.25 -2.45
CA GLU A 15 -8.02 23.55 -2.94
C GLU A 15 -8.87 24.29 -1.91
N ARG A 16 -9.79 23.57 -1.25
CA ARG A 16 -10.72 24.18 -0.29
C ARG A 16 -10.02 24.86 0.88
N TYR A 17 -8.88 24.32 1.31
CA TYR A 17 -8.12 24.80 2.46
C TYR A 17 -6.77 25.41 2.07
N ASP A 18 -6.63 25.90 0.83
CA ASP A 18 -5.35 26.36 0.29
C ASP A 18 -4.67 27.43 1.15
N ASP A 19 -5.47 28.35 1.68
CA ASP A 19 -5.07 29.45 2.55
C ASP A 19 -4.59 29.00 3.94
N LEU A 20 -4.97 27.78 4.37
CA LEU A 20 -4.56 27.22 5.66
C LEU A 20 -3.22 26.45 5.57
N TRP A 21 -2.75 26.10 4.37
CA TRP A 21 -1.50 25.36 4.23
C TRP A 21 -0.30 26.28 4.33
N THR A 22 0.53 26.07 5.36
CA THR A 22 1.79 26.81 5.57
C THR A 22 3.03 25.92 5.59
N GLY A 23 2.85 24.59 5.56
CA GLY A 23 3.92 23.59 5.68
C GLY A 23 4.15 22.76 4.43
N GLY A 24 4.29 21.44 4.60
CA GLY A 24 4.66 20.50 3.53
C GLY A 24 3.77 20.58 2.28
N PHE A 25 2.44 20.64 2.43
CA PHE A 25 1.53 20.80 1.29
C PHE A 25 1.74 22.12 0.54
N ARG A 26 2.01 23.23 1.25
CA ARG A 26 2.31 24.52 0.62
C ARG A 26 3.58 24.45 -0.20
N ARG A 27 4.64 23.85 0.37
CA ARG A 27 5.90 23.62 -0.32
C ARG A 27 5.72 22.79 -1.60
N LEU A 28 5.01 21.66 -1.51
CA LEU A 28 4.75 20.78 -2.65
C LEU A 28 3.96 21.49 -3.76
N ARG A 29 3.05 22.41 -3.40
CA ARG A 29 2.24 23.17 -4.35
C ARG A 29 3.04 24.27 -5.06
N ASP A 30 3.87 25.01 -4.32
CA ASP A 30 4.59 26.19 -4.84
C ASP A 30 5.89 25.83 -5.56
N GLU A 31 6.61 24.83 -5.06
CA GLU A 31 7.94 24.45 -5.58
C GLU A 31 7.88 23.18 -6.44
N GLY A 32 6.77 22.46 -6.39
CA GLY A 32 6.61 21.17 -7.06
C GLY A 32 5.85 21.26 -8.39
N ARG A 33 5.48 20.08 -8.90
CA ARG A 33 4.58 19.94 -10.04
C ARG A 33 3.30 19.27 -9.58
N SER A 34 2.17 19.93 -9.86
CA SER A 34 0.85 19.43 -9.49
C SER A 34 0.12 18.94 -10.74
N TRP A 35 -0.42 17.72 -10.64
CA TRP A 35 -1.34 17.16 -11.63
C TRP A 35 -2.71 17.06 -10.96
N THR A 36 -3.65 17.87 -11.44
CA THR A 36 -4.96 18.08 -10.79
C THR A 36 -6.07 17.24 -11.41
N ASN A 37 -5.86 16.76 -12.63
CA ASN A 37 -6.78 15.90 -13.36
C ASN A 37 -6.26 14.45 -13.36
N LEU A 38 -6.14 13.86 -12.17
CA LEU A 38 -5.74 12.47 -11.97
C LEU A 38 -6.87 11.69 -11.28
N THR A 39 -7.04 10.45 -11.69
CA THR A 39 -8.05 9.54 -11.15
C THR A 39 -7.45 8.18 -10.90
N HIS A 40 -7.97 7.47 -9.89
CA HIS A 40 -7.85 6.02 -9.87
C HIS A 40 -8.77 5.46 -10.97
N ASP A 41 -8.19 5.09 -12.11
CA ASP A 41 -8.92 4.65 -13.30
C ASP A 41 -9.37 3.18 -13.20
N HIS A 42 -10.09 2.88 -12.12
CA HIS A 42 -10.72 1.60 -11.85
C HIS A 42 -11.95 1.79 -10.96
N ALA A 43 -12.91 0.88 -11.05
CA ALA A 43 -14.19 1.01 -10.35
C ALA A 43 -14.08 0.86 -8.82
N VAL A 44 -13.07 0.15 -8.32
CA VAL A 44 -12.93 -0.18 -6.88
C VAL A 44 -11.98 0.78 -6.19
N THR A 45 -12.48 1.97 -5.84
CA THR A 45 -11.69 3.03 -5.18
C THR A 45 -11.52 2.77 -3.67
N GLU A 46 -10.95 1.62 -3.35
CA GLU A 46 -10.60 1.20 -1.99
C GLU A 46 -9.09 1.32 -1.74
N THR A 47 -8.68 1.26 -0.47
CA THR A 47 -7.28 1.39 -0.06
C THR A 47 -6.36 0.38 -0.77
N ALA A 48 -6.64 -0.94 -0.70
CA ALA A 48 -5.73 -1.95 -1.25
C ALA A 48 -5.57 -1.86 -2.78
N PRO A 49 -6.64 -1.82 -3.60
CA PRO A 49 -6.52 -1.64 -5.04
C PRO A 49 -5.77 -0.35 -5.41
N GLY A 50 -6.08 0.76 -4.75
CA GLY A 50 -5.43 2.05 -5.00
C GLY A 50 -3.92 2.02 -4.73
N HIS A 51 -3.50 1.46 -3.60
CA HIS A 51 -2.07 1.37 -3.24
C HIS A 51 -1.30 0.42 -4.16
N ALA A 52 -1.90 -0.72 -4.53
CA ALA A 52 -1.30 -1.66 -5.48
C ALA A 52 -1.20 -1.05 -6.90
N SER A 53 -2.17 -0.25 -7.33
CA SER A 53 -2.08 0.47 -8.61
C SER A 53 -0.96 1.53 -8.59
N LEU A 54 -0.81 2.27 -7.49
CA LEU A 54 0.26 3.26 -7.34
C LEU A 54 1.66 2.62 -7.32
N SER A 55 1.81 1.44 -6.73
CA SER A 55 3.10 0.77 -6.66
C SER A 55 3.46 0.05 -7.97
N THR A 56 2.51 -0.57 -8.64
CA THR A 56 2.75 -1.38 -9.85
C THR A 56 2.61 -0.63 -11.16
N GLY A 57 1.93 0.53 -11.16
CA GLY A 57 1.56 1.24 -12.39
C GLY A 57 0.56 0.47 -13.26
N THR A 58 -0.13 -0.53 -12.70
CA THR A 58 -1.14 -1.33 -13.42
C THR A 58 -2.50 -1.26 -12.74
N HIS A 59 -3.56 -1.71 -13.43
CA HIS A 59 -4.92 -1.73 -12.87
C HIS A 59 -5.19 -3.01 -12.05
N PRO A 60 -6.23 -3.05 -11.21
CA PRO A 60 -6.61 -4.23 -10.43
C PRO A 60 -6.74 -5.53 -11.23
N SER A 61 -7.17 -5.45 -12.49
CA SER A 61 -7.25 -6.59 -13.41
C SER A 61 -5.89 -7.21 -13.77
N ARG A 62 -4.78 -6.51 -13.53
CA ARG A 62 -3.41 -6.96 -13.81
C ARG A 62 -2.65 -7.34 -12.54
N HIS A 63 -2.70 -6.50 -11.50
CA HIS A 63 -2.00 -6.75 -10.24
C HIS A 63 -2.76 -7.65 -9.25
N GLY A 64 -4.02 -8.03 -9.54
CA GLY A 64 -4.77 -9.05 -8.79
C GLY A 64 -5.41 -8.57 -7.48
N ILE A 65 -5.01 -7.41 -6.96
CA ILE A 65 -5.64 -6.80 -5.77
C ILE A 65 -6.91 -6.05 -6.18
N VAL A 66 -8.04 -6.76 -6.14
CA VAL A 66 -9.34 -6.29 -6.67
C VAL A 66 -10.26 -5.63 -5.63
N ALA A 67 -9.98 -5.82 -4.34
CA ALA A 67 -10.70 -5.21 -3.21
C ALA A 67 -9.83 -5.30 -1.95
N ASN A 68 -10.26 -4.69 -0.84
CA ASN A 68 -9.68 -4.92 0.48
C ASN A 68 -9.91 -6.37 0.94
N GLY A 69 -11.03 -6.97 0.54
CA GLY A 69 -11.28 -8.40 0.73
C GLY A 69 -12.33 -8.90 -0.27
N TRP A 70 -12.29 -10.18 -0.58
CA TRP A 70 -13.18 -10.82 -1.55
C TRP A 70 -13.50 -12.26 -1.15
N LEU A 71 -14.45 -12.87 -1.84
CA LEU A 71 -14.80 -14.28 -1.67
C LEU A 71 -14.02 -15.12 -2.67
N GLU A 72 -13.36 -16.16 -2.18
CA GLU A 72 -12.79 -17.23 -2.99
C GLU A 72 -13.51 -18.54 -2.71
N ARG A 73 -13.65 -19.38 -3.73
CA ARG A 73 -14.21 -20.72 -3.58
C ARG A 73 -13.10 -21.74 -3.75
N ASP A 74 -12.92 -22.59 -2.76
CA ASP A 74 -12.03 -23.76 -2.84
C ASP A 74 -12.82 -25.06 -2.68
N SER A 75 -12.12 -26.17 -2.48
CA SER A 75 -12.70 -27.50 -2.30
C SER A 75 -13.57 -27.63 -1.04
N THR A 76 -13.40 -26.73 -0.06
CA THR A 76 -14.11 -26.75 1.23
C THR A 76 -15.31 -25.81 1.27
N GLY A 77 -15.41 -24.85 0.34
CA GLY A 77 -16.53 -23.93 0.23
C GLY A 77 -16.11 -22.52 -0.15
N TRP A 78 -16.98 -21.55 0.15
CA TRP A 78 -16.66 -20.14 0.04
C TRP A 78 -15.92 -19.67 1.29
N ARG A 79 -14.82 -18.94 1.10
CA ARG A 79 -14.09 -18.28 2.18
C ARG A 79 -13.85 -16.81 1.86
N THR A 80 -13.79 -16.00 2.90
CA THR A 80 -13.35 -14.61 2.79
C THR A 80 -11.84 -14.56 2.76
N VAL A 81 -11.31 -13.76 1.87
CA VAL A 81 -9.88 -13.55 1.67
C VAL A 81 -9.60 -12.07 1.80
N GLU A 82 -8.62 -11.73 2.62
CA GLU A 82 -8.13 -10.37 2.77
C GLU A 82 -6.88 -10.17 1.91
N ASN A 83 -6.73 -8.94 1.40
CA ASN A 83 -5.77 -8.59 0.36
C ASN A 83 -4.30 -8.97 0.64
N ILE A 84 -3.86 -8.89 1.89
CA ILE A 84 -2.48 -9.17 2.30
C ILE A 84 -2.36 -10.20 3.42
N VAL A 85 -3.47 -10.63 4.05
CA VAL A 85 -3.39 -11.46 5.25
C VAL A 85 -2.77 -12.82 4.90
N ASP A 86 -1.74 -13.20 5.66
CA ASP A 86 -0.98 -14.41 5.43
C ASP A 86 -0.75 -15.15 6.75
N GLY A 87 -1.25 -16.38 6.81
CA GLY A 87 -1.09 -17.26 7.97
C GLY A 87 0.30 -17.91 8.03
N GLU A 88 1.00 -17.99 6.91
CA GLU A 88 2.35 -18.55 6.82
C GLU A 88 3.43 -17.51 7.16
N ALA A 89 3.05 -16.23 7.22
CA ALA A 89 3.91 -15.12 7.63
C ALA A 89 3.32 -14.43 8.88
N PRO A 90 3.38 -15.04 10.08
CA PRO A 90 2.87 -14.44 11.31
C PRO A 90 3.65 -13.17 11.69
N LEU A 91 3.06 -12.35 12.57
CA LEU A 91 3.75 -11.16 13.06
C LEU A 91 5.00 -11.53 13.87
N VAL A 92 6.15 -10.91 13.59
CA VAL A 92 7.42 -11.18 14.29
C VAL A 92 7.31 -10.89 15.79
N SER A 93 6.59 -9.83 16.16
CA SER A 93 6.48 -9.38 17.56
C SER A 93 5.24 -9.89 18.31
N ALA A 94 4.38 -10.65 17.63
CA ALA A 94 3.16 -11.25 18.20
C ALA A 94 2.70 -12.45 17.33
N PRO A 95 3.44 -13.58 17.35
CA PRO A 95 3.26 -14.68 16.41
C PRO A 95 1.90 -15.38 16.45
N GLU A 96 1.09 -15.12 17.49
CA GLU A 96 -0.29 -15.58 17.61
C GLU A 96 -1.25 -14.91 16.60
N TYR A 97 -0.83 -13.81 15.97
CA TYR A 97 -1.59 -13.14 14.94
C TYR A 97 -1.00 -13.41 13.55
N ALA A 98 -1.87 -13.72 12.59
CA ALA A 98 -1.52 -13.71 11.18
C ALA A 98 -0.96 -12.33 10.79
N GLY A 99 0.06 -12.36 9.93
CA GLY A 99 0.69 -11.17 9.42
C GLY A 99 0.23 -10.81 8.01
N GLY A 100 1.10 -10.11 7.29
CA GLY A 100 0.82 -9.55 5.98
C GLY A 100 1.94 -9.81 5.00
N SER A 101 1.61 -10.34 3.82
CA SER A 101 2.55 -10.60 2.73
C SER A 101 2.04 -10.10 1.37
N PRO A 102 2.94 -9.86 0.40
CA PRO A 102 2.58 -9.43 -0.96
C PRO A 102 2.25 -10.61 -1.89
N GLU A 103 2.00 -11.83 -1.38
CA GLU A 103 1.81 -13.05 -2.17
C GLU A 103 0.71 -12.90 -3.24
N ARG A 104 -0.36 -12.15 -2.92
CA ARG A 104 -1.49 -11.92 -3.83
C ARG A 104 -1.25 -10.83 -4.88
N LEU A 105 -0.16 -10.06 -4.79
CA LEU A 105 0.15 -8.98 -5.72
C LEU A 105 0.80 -9.55 -6.98
N LEU A 106 0.06 -9.74 -8.08
CA LEU A 106 0.56 -10.49 -9.24
C LEU A 106 1.66 -9.78 -10.06
N GLN A 107 1.78 -8.46 -9.96
CA GLN A 107 2.74 -7.65 -10.73
C GLN A 107 3.86 -7.09 -9.84
N PRO A 108 5.09 -6.96 -10.35
CA PRO A 108 6.13 -6.23 -9.64
C PRO A 108 5.77 -4.74 -9.52
N GLY A 109 6.20 -4.13 -8.42
CA GLY A 109 6.08 -2.71 -8.14
C GLY A 109 7.38 -1.93 -8.37
N LEU A 110 7.30 -0.62 -8.16
CA LEU A 110 8.41 0.31 -8.27
C LEU A 110 9.61 -0.09 -7.41
N ALA A 111 9.37 -0.56 -6.18
CA ALA A 111 10.43 -1.04 -5.29
C ALA A 111 11.11 -2.32 -5.83
N ASP A 112 10.34 -3.22 -6.43
CA ASP A 112 10.87 -4.43 -7.08
C ASP A 112 11.82 -4.07 -8.23
N TRP A 113 11.41 -3.13 -9.09
CA TRP A 113 12.23 -2.67 -10.21
C TRP A 113 13.49 -1.94 -9.75
N ILE A 114 13.40 -1.11 -8.70
CA ILE A 114 14.57 -0.45 -8.11
C ILE A 114 15.56 -1.49 -7.62
N ARG A 115 15.10 -2.49 -6.85
CA ARG A 115 15.94 -3.56 -6.30
C ARG A 115 16.53 -4.47 -7.39
N GLN A 116 15.80 -4.67 -8.48
CA GLN A 116 16.27 -5.44 -9.63
C GLN A 116 17.46 -4.76 -10.33
N VAL A 117 17.44 -3.42 -10.43
CA VAL A 117 18.52 -2.64 -11.04
C VAL A 117 19.68 -2.42 -10.06
N ASP A 118 19.36 -2.19 -8.79
CA ASP A 118 20.32 -1.93 -7.73
C ASP A 118 20.05 -2.89 -6.54
N PRO A 119 20.77 -4.03 -6.49
CA PRO A 119 20.66 -4.99 -5.40
C PRO A 119 21.08 -4.45 -4.03
N ASP A 120 21.69 -3.27 -3.95
CA ASP A 120 22.07 -2.62 -2.69
C ASP A 120 21.04 -1.55 -2.26
N ALA A 121 20.05 -1.24 -3.11
CA ALA A 121 19.01 -0.26 -2.82
C ALA A 121 18.21 -0.62 -1.56
N ARG A 122 18.15 0.30 -0.59
CA ARG A 122 17.42 0.10 0.66
C ARG A 122 15.95 0.45 0.47
N ILE A 123 15.08 -0.55 0.61
CA ILE A 123 13.63 -0.37 0.55
C ILE A 123 13.07 -0.25 1.96
N ALA A 124 12.24 0.76 2.19
CA ALA A 124 11.47 0.93 3.43
C ALA A 124 10.07 1.44 3.10
N SER A 125 9.06 0.90 3.79
CA SER A 125 7.65 1.29 3.64
C SER A 125 6.99 1.27 5.01
N VAL A 126 6.41 2.40 5.41
CA VAL A 126 5.80 2.56 6.73
C VAL A 126 4.42 3.18 6.57
N ALA A 127 3.41 2.58 7.20
CA ALA A 127 2.04 3.11 7.13
C ALA A 127 1.23 2.85 8.41
N GLY A 128 0.10 3.53 8.55
CA GLY A 128 -0.88 3.23 9.61
C GLY A 128 -1.71 1.96 9.37
N LYS A 129 -1.60 1.35 8.17
CA LYS A 129 -2.34 0.16 7.75
C LYS A 129 -1.36 -0.82 7.09
N ASP A 130 -1.52 -2.09 7.41
CA ASP A 130 -0.81 -3.23 6.80
C ASP A 130 -0.75 -3.17 5.26
N ARG A 131 -1.91 -3.15 4.61
CA ARG A 131 -2.06 -3.14 3.15
C ARG A 131 -1.41 -1.94 2.48
N ALA A 132 -1.37 -0.79 3.15
CA ALA A 132 -0.70 0.38 2.62
C ALA A 132 0.83 0.20 2.64
N ALA A 133 1.39 -0.34 3.73
CA ALA A 133 2.82 -0.60 3.84
C ALA A 133 3.26 -1.71 2.87
N VAL A 134 2.59 -2.87 2.91
CA VAL A 134 2.94 -4.07 2.14
C VAL A 134 2.78 -3.84 0.64
N LEU A 135 1.64 -3.30 0.18
CA LEU A 135 1.40 -3.15 -1.26
C LEU A 135 2.26 -2.05 -1.91
N LEU A 136 2.68 -1.02 -1.16
CA LEU A 136 3.63 -0.03 -1.66
C LEU A 136 5.07 -0.55 -1.70
N ALA A 137 5.44 -1.47 -0.81
CA ALA A 137 6.74 -2.13 -0.83
C ALA A 137 6.86 -3.16 -1.96
N GLY A 138 5.74 -3.63 -2.51
CA GLY A 138 5.73 -4.70 -3.51
C GLY A 138 6.27 -6.00 -2.92
N ARG A 139 7.01 -6.77 -3.73
CA ARG A 139 7.66 -8.02 -3.29
C ARG A 139 9.11 -7.81 -2.85
N ALA A 140 9.58 -6.56 -2.82
CA ALA A 140 10.98 -6.27 -2.57
C ALA A 140 11.29 -6.48 -1.08
N THR A 141 12.39 -7.19 -0.81
CA THR A 141 12.89 -7.33 0.56
C THR A 141 13.30 -5.98 1.11
N GLY A 142 12.79 -5.63 2.29
CA GLY A 142 13.05 -4.33 2.91
C GLY A 142 12.44 -4.17 4.28
N PHE A 143 12.44 -2.94 4.77
CA PHE A 143 11.91 -2.53 6.06
C PHE A 143 10.43 -2.15 5.91
N VAL A 144 9.53 -3.12 6.02
CA VAL A 144 8.08 -2.91 5.89
C VAL A 144 7.42 -2.95 7.26
N TYR A 145 6.81 -1.84 7.67
CA TYR A 145 6.18 -1.70 8.99
C TYR A 145 4.80 -1.07 8.91
N TRP A 146 3.89 -1.55 9.76
CA TRP A 146 2.60 -0.90 9.96
C TRP A 146 2.23 -0.83 11.43
N TYR A 147 1.40 0.14 11.79
CA TYR A 147 0.84 0.21 13.13
C TYR A 147 -0.23 -0.87 13.32
N ASP A 148 -0.07 -1.70 14.35
CA ASP A 148 -1.07 -2.68 14.75
C ASP A 148 -1.68 -2.28 16.09
N ALA A 149 -2.97 -1.98 16.08
CA ALA A 149 -3.69 -1.52 17.26
C ALA A 149 -3.84 -2.61 18.34
N ARG A 150 -3.79 -3.90 17.98
CA ARG A 150 -3.94 -5.02 18.93
C ARG A 150 -2.76 -5.09 19.89
N VAL A 151 -1.57 -4.70 19.42
CA VAL A 151 -0.33 -4.69 20.19
C VAL A 151 0.25 -3.28 20.41
N ALA A 152 -0.47 -2.25 19.96
CA ALA A 152 -0.19 -0.83 20.15
C ALA A 152 1.21 -0.37 19.69
N ARG A 153 1.75 -0.95 18.61
CA ARG A 153 3.08 -0.63 18.09
C ARG A 153 3.19 -0.88 16.59
N PHE A 154 4.27 -0.38 16.00
CA PHE A 154 4.66 -0.79 14.66
C PHE A 154 5.16 -2.24 14.66
N VAL A 155 4.68 -3.03 13.71
CA VAL A 155 4.98 -4.46 13.55
C VAL A 155 5.40 -4.76 12.11
N THR A 156 5.94 -5.95 11.91
CA THR A 156 6.25 -6.55 10.61
C THR A 156 5.97 -8.06 10.66
N SER A 157 6.00 -8.74 9.52
CA SER A 157 5.81 -10.20 9.40
C SER A 157 7.11 -10.93 9.14
N ALA A 158 7.11 -12.23 9.46
CA ALA A 158 8.25 -13.13 9.29
C ALA A 158 8.59 -13.41 7.82
#